data_AF-A0A0E2EHW1-F1
#
_entry.id   AF-A0A0E2EHW1-F1
#
_cell.length_a   1.000
_cell.length_b   1.000
_cell.length_c   1.000
_cell.angle_alpha   90.00
_cell.angle_beta   90.00
_cell.angle_gamma   90.00
#
_symmetry.space_group_name_H-M   'P 1'
#
loop_
_entity.id
_entity.type
_entity.pdbx_description
1 polymer ?
#
loop_
_entity_poly.entity_id
_entity_poly.type
_entity_poly.pdbx_seq_one_letter_code
_entity_poly.pdbx_strand_id
1 'polypeptide(L)' 'MDRITDKNSLEFAIFCIENIALKLKKDGSEVYTALAEKSGLLFDYILPNYDILHTQDKDYIVNDILEAAKEKGVKI' A
#
# COMPACT_ATOMS: atom_id res chain seq x y z
N MET A 1 5.72 0.25 18.98
CA MET A 1 4.90 1.43 18.69
C MET A 1 4.04 1.04 17.51
N ASP A 2 2.75 0.84 17.72
CA ASP A 2 1.84 0.45 16.64
C ASP A 2 1.85 1.54 15.58
N ARG A 3 2.26 1.20 14.35
CA ARG A 3 2.42 2.15 13.25
C ARG A 3 1.09 2.50 12.57
N ILE A 4 0.02 1.80 12.92
CA ILE A 4 -1.36 2.06 12.47
C ILE A 4 -2.18 2.32 13.73
N THR A 5 -2.77 3.50 13.83
CA THR A 5 -3.36 4.00 15.07
C THR A 5 -4.88 4.08 15.05
N ASP A 6 -5.51 3.92 13.90
CA ASP A 6 -6.96 4.00 13.73
C ASP A 6 -7.49 2.96 12.74
N LYS A 7 -8.80 2.71 12.85
CA LYS A 7 -9.50 1.69 12.07
C LYS A 7 -9.51 1.99 10.58
N ASN A 8 -9.67 3.26 10.19
CA ASN A 8 -9.80 3.62 8.78
C ASN A 8 -8.46 3.44 8.05
N SER A 9 -7.36 3.84 8.69
CA SER A 9 -6.00 3.59 8.18
C SER A 9 -5.69 2.10 8.06
N LEU A 10 -6.16 1.27 9.01
CA LEU A 10 -6.01 -0.18 8.93
C LEU A 10 -6.78 -0.78 7.75
N GLU A 11 -8.06 -0.42 7.60
CA GLU A 11 -8.89 -0.88 6.49
C GLU A 11 -8.32 -0.43 5.14
N PHE A 12 -7.79 0.79 5.08
CA PHE A 12 -7.15 1.31 3.87
C PHE A 12 -5.83 0.60 3.53
N ALA A 13 -5.00 0.30 4.53
CA ALA A 13 -3.78 -0.49 4.33
C ALA A 13 -4.11 -1.88 3.77
N ILE A 14 -5.10 -2.57 4.36
CA ILE A 14 -5.58 -3.87 3.89
C ILE A 14 -6.12 -3.75 2.46
N PHE A 15 -6.94 -2.73 2.19
CA PHE A 15 -7.47 -2.46 0.85
C PHE A 15 -6.36 -2.31 -0.20
N CYS A 16 -5.31 -1.53 0.09
CA CYS A 16 -4.20 -1.33 -0.84
C CYS A 16 -3.46 -2.65 -1.11
N ILE A 17 -3.15 -3.40 -0.05
CA ILE A 17 -2.42 -4.68 -0.13
C ILE A 17 -3.19 -5.68 -0.98
N GLU A 18 -4.48 -5.91 -0.67
CA GLU A 18 -5.31 -6.89 -1.37
C GLU A 18 -5.52 -6.53 -2.84
N ASN A 19 -5.77 -5.27 -3.16
CA ASN A 19 -6.00 -4.88 -4.56
C ASN A 19 -4.72 -4.92 -5.41
N ILE A 20 -3.56 -4.62 -4.82
CA ILE A 20 -2.26 -4.81 -5.49
C ILE A 20 -1.99 -6.32 -5.68
N ALA A 21 -2.24 -7.13 -4.66
CA ALA A 21 -2.09 -8.59 -4.72
C ALA A 21 -2.95 -9.19 -5.84
N LEU A 22 -4.23 -8.80 -5.92
CA LEU A 22 -5.13 -9.21 -6.99
C LEU A 22 -4.63 -8.77 -8.38
N LYS A 23 -4.15 -7.52 -8.51
CA LYS A 23 -3.64 -7.00 -9.80
C LYS A 23 -2.39 -7.75 -10.27
N LEU A 24 -1.49 -8.08 -9.34
CA LEU A 24 -0.23 -8.77 -9.64
C LEU A 24 -0.33 -10.30 -9.62
N LYS A 25 -1.48 -10.85 -9.23
CA LYS A 25 -1.69 -12.29 -8.98
C LYS A 25 -0.69 -12.86 -7.96
N LYS A 26 -0.52 -12.15 -6.85
CA LYS A 26 0.36 -12.52 -5.73
C LYS A 26 -0.44 -12.73 -4.44
N ASP A 27 0.19 -13.30 -3.43
CA ASP A 27 -0.39 -13.36 -2.09
C ASP A 27 -0.31 -11.99 -1.38
N GLY A 28 -1.33 -11.66 -0.59
CA GLY A 28 -1.35 -10.42 0.20
C GLY A 28 -0.16 -10.31 1.16
N SER A 29 0.32 -11.43 1.71
CA SER A 29 1.51 -11.44 2.58
C SER A 29 2.80 -11.07 1.83
N GLU A 30 2.94 -11.47 0.55
CA GLU A 30 4.08 -11.07 -0.28
C GLU A 30 4.08 -9.56 -0.52
N VAL A 31 2.90 -9.01 -0.81
CA VAL A 31 2.72 -7.56 -1.03
C VAL A 31 2.97 -6.79 0.26
N TYR A 32 2.42 -7.23 1.40
CA TYR A 32 2.71 -6.63 2.70
C TYR A 32 4.20 -6.64 3.01
N THR A 33 4.88 -7.78 2.83
CA THR A 33 6.33 -7.89 3.05
C THR A 33 7.10 -6.89 2.20
N ALA A 34 6.74 -6.74 0.92
CA ALA A 34 7.39 -5.79 0.02
C ALA A 34 7.16 -4.33 0.44
N LEU A 35 5.91 -3.97 0.75
CA LEU A 35 5.49 -2.60 1.06
C LEU A 35 5.88 -2.15 2.47
N ALA A 36 5.78 -3.03 3.46
CA ALA A 36 6.00 -2.70 4.86
C ALA A 36 7.42 -3.04 5.30
N GLU A 37 7.78 -4.32 5.25
CA GLU A 37 9.00 -4.84 5.89
C GLU A 37 10.27 -4.51 5.10
N LYS A 38 10.22 -4.60 3.77
CA LYS A 38 11.39 -4.41 2.90
C LYS A 38 11.62 -2.97 2.44
N SER A 39 10.58 -2.14 2.37
CA SER A 39 10.68 -0.80 1.78
C SER A 39 10.17 0.35 2.63
N GLY A 40 9.35 0.08 3.65
CA GLY A 40 8.68 1.14 4.41
C GLY A 40 7.61 1.91 3.63
N LEU A 41 7.34 1.59 2.35
CA LEU A 41 6.38 2.30 1.50
C LEU A 41 4.98 2.39 2.13
N LEU A 42 4.55 1.35 2.84
CA LEU A 42 3.29 1.37 3.58
C LEU A 42 3.24 2.50 4.62
N PHE A 43 4.31 2.68 5.38
CA PHE A 43 4.37 3.61 6.51
C PHE A 43 4.86 5.01 6.12
N ASP A 44 5.67 5.11 5.07
CA ASP A 44 6.33 6.36 4.68
C ASP A 44 5.64 7.02 3.47
N TYR A 45 4.70 6.33 2.82
CA TYR A 45 3.96 6.85 1.66
C TYR A 45 2.45 6.58 1.75
N ILE A 46 2.03 5.32 1.85
CA ILE A 46 0.60 4.97 1.73
C ILE A 46 -0.21 5.56 2.89
N LEU A 47 0.18 5.30 4.13
CA LEU A 47 -0.54 5.78 5.32
C LEU A 47 -0.43 7.30 5.51
N PRO A 48 0.74 7.95 5.36
CA PRO A 48 0.84 9.41 5.44
C PRO A 48 -0.01 10.15 4.41
N ASN A 49 -0.30 9.53 3.27
CA ASN A 49 -1.14 10.11 2.22
C ASN A 49 -2.57 9.55 2.23
N TYR A 50 -3.01 8.89 3.32
CA TYR A 50 -4.36 8.34 3.45
C TYR A 50 -5.44 9.35 3.03
N ASP A 51 -5.42 10.56 3.60
CA ASP A 51 -6.43 11.60 3.38
C ASP A 51 -6.61 11.98 1.91
N ILE A 52 -5.55 11.88 1.10
CA ILE A 52 -5.59 12.18 -0.33
C ILE A 52 -5.96 10.91 -1.11
N LEU A 53 -5.24 9.81 -0.88
CA LEU A 53 -5.40 8.58 -1.65
C LEU A 53 -6.79 7.96 -1.49
N HIS A 54 -7.38 7.96 -0.28
CA HIS A 54 -8.68 7.32 -0.05
C HIS A 54 -9.86 7.99 -0.76
N THR A 55 -9.66 9.19 -1.31
CA THR A 55 -10.67 9.91 -2.11
C THR A 55 -10.65 9.53 -3.59
N GLN A 56 -9.59 8.83 -4.03
CA GLN A 56 -9.39 8.44 -5.42
C GLN A 56 -10.07 7.12 -5.72
N ASP A 57 -10.25 6.81 -7.02
CA ASP A 57 -10.74 5.51 -7.41
C ASP A 57 -9.68 4.41 -7.17
N LYS A 58 -10.16 3.17 -7.10
CA LYS A 58 -9.33 2.00 -6.84
C LYS A 58 -8.17 1.85 -7.84
N ASP A 59 -8.43 2.03 -9.13
CA ASP A 59 -7.43 1.75 -10.15
C ASP A 59 -6.32 2.81 -10.11
N TYR A 60 -6.67 4.06 -9.82
CA TYR A 60 -5.73 5.13 -9.55
C TYR A 60 -4.83 4.80 -8.34
N ILE A 61 -5.42 4.49 -7.18
CA ILE A 61 -4.66 4.18 -5.95
C ILE A 61 -3.67 3.06 -6.19
N VAL A 62 -4.12 1.97 -6.84
CA VAL A 62 -3.27 0.82 -7.11
C VAL A 62 -2.13 1.16 -8.06
N ASN A 63 -2.40 1.92 -9.13
CA ASN A 63 -1.35 2.33 -10.07
C ASN A 63 -0.34 3.27 -9.43
N ASP A 64 -0.80 4.26 -8.66
CA ASP A 64 0.04 5.23 -7.97
C ASP A 64 1.04 4.54 -7.01
N ILE A 65 0.55 3.57 -6.22
CA ILE A 65 1.41 2.82 -5.31
C ILE A 65 2.41 1.95 -6.07
N LEU A 66 2.01 1.34 -7.19
CA LEU A 66 2.91 0.55 -8.04
C LEU A 66 3.99 1.41 -8.70
N GLU A 67 3.65 2.61 -9.14
CA GLU A 67 4.60 3.59 -9.68
C GLU A 67 5.57 4.05 -8.60
N ALA A 68 5.08 4.44 -7.42
CA ALA A 68 5.91 4.80 -6.28
C ALA A 68 6.86 3.65 -5.86
N ALA A 69 6.38 2.41 -5.87
CA ALA A 69 7.20 1.23 -5.60
C ALA A 69 8.32 1.07 -6.64
N LYS A 70 7.99 1.23 -7.93
CA LYS A 70 8.96 1.16 -9.04
C LYS A 70 10.02 2.25 -8.94
N GLU A 71 9.62 3.49 -8.67
CA GLU A 71 10.55 4.62 -8.51
C GLU A 71 11.53 4.42 -7.35
N LYS A 72 11.05 3.81 -6.25
CA LYS A 72 11.88 3.45 -5.10
C LYS A 72 12.65 2.12 -5.26
N GLY A 73 12.55 1.46 -6.42
CA GLY A 73 13.24 0.19 -6.68
C GLY A 73 12.70 -1.00 -5.87
N VAL A 74 11.48 -0.89 -5.34
CA VAL A 74 10.82 -1.93 -4.55
C VAL A 74 10.26 -2.97 -5.50
N LYS A 75 10.63 -4.23 -5.28
CA LYS A 75 10.04 -5.37 -5.97
C LYS A 75 8.89 -5.91 -5.14
N ILE A 76 7.67 -5.69 -5.65
CA ILE A 76 6.45 -6.28 -5.14
C ILE A 76 6.21 -7.59 -5.84
#